data_AF-A0A532UXQ4-F1
#
_entry.id   AF-A0A532UXQ4-F1
#
_cell.length_a   1.000
_cell.length_b   1.000
_cell.length_c   1.000
_cell.angle_alpha   90.00
_cell.angle_beta   90.00
_cell.angle_gamma   90.00
#
_symmetry.space_group_name_H-M   'P 1'
#
loop_
_entity.id
_entity.type
_entity.pdbx_description
1 polymer ?
#
loop_
_entity_poly.entity_id
_entity_poly.type
_entity_poly.pdbx_seq_one_letter_code
_entity_poly.pdbx_strand_id
1 'polypeptide(L)'
;MINTGQMLLVLGALTIFSLTLPSLNQSLLYNDRTLIATNAEMAAMSLAEKVLAEAGAMAFDEVCLTTKPQLTSQLTNINALGPESGESYPQFDDMDDFHGATIRDSITMPSVLFNINSSVSYIDPLNPTTEVGYKTFVKKLVVTVTGPYLINPASEQNVQIKMEQLYSFY
;
A
#
# COMPACT_ATOMS: atom_id res chain seq x y z
N MET A 1 -51.24 -2.07 -43.39
CA MET A 1 -51.80 -2.03 -42.01
C MET A 1 -50.83 -2.77 -41.12
N ILE A 2 -50.24 -2.10 -40.12
CA ILE A 2 -49.53 -2.80 -39.04
C ILE A 2 -50.57 -3.63 -38.29
N ASN A 3 -50.34 -4.93 -38.19
CA ASN A 3 -51.26 -5.85 -37.52
C ASN A 3 -51.12 -5.62 -36.00
N THR A 4 -52.23 -5.43 -35.27
CA THR A 4 -52.23 -5.06 -33.83
C THR A 4 -51.36 -6.00 -32.99
N GLY A 5 -51.25 -7.28 -33.36
CA GLY A 5 -50.36 -8.24 -32.71
C GLY A 5 -48.86 -7.93 -32.89
N GLN A 6 -48.43 -7.38 -34.03
CA GLN A 6 -47.05 -6.94 -34.25
C GLN A 6 -46.73 -5.70 -33.40
N MET A 7 -47.67 -4.77 -33.27
CA MET A 7 -47.52 -3.60 -32.39
C MET A 7 -47.43 -3.99 -30.92
N LEU A 8 -48.22 -4.99 -30.48
CA LEU A 8 -48.14 -5.52 -29.12
C LEU A 8 -46.78 -6.18 -28.84
N LEU A 9 -46.25 -6.94 -29.80
CA LEU A 9 -44.92 -7.56 -29.69
C LEU A 9 -43.80 -6.50 -29.61
N VAL A 10 -43.89 -5.43 -30.41
CA VAL A 10 -42.93 -4.32 -30.35
C VAL A 10 -43.00 -3.57 -29.01
N LEU A 11 -44.21 -3.31 -28.49
CA LEU A 11 -44.37 -2.69 -27.17
C LEU A 11 -43.83 -3.59 -26.05
N GLY A 12 -44.09 -4.90 -26.11
CA GLY A 12 -43.54 -5.87 -25.15
C GLY A 12 -42.01 -5.96 -25.20
N ALA A 13 -41.41 -5.89 -26.39
CA ALA A 13 -39.95 -5.85 -26.53
C ALA A 13 -39.35 -4.56 -25.94
N LEU A 14 -40.00 -3.40 -26.14
CA LEU A 14 -39.56 -2.11 -25.59
C LEU A 14 -39.68 -2.05 -24.06
N THR A 15 -40.72 -2.64 -23.47
CA THR A 15 -40.85 -2.68 -22.00
C THR A 15 -39.77 -3.56 -21.37
N ILE A 16 -39.50 -4.74 -21.95
CA ILE A 16 -38.41 -5.61 -21.49
C ILE A 16 -37.07 -4.88 -21.65
N PHE A 17 -36.82 -4.24 -22.79
CA PHE A 17 -35.60 -3.47 -23.03
C PHE A 17 -35.43 -2.32 -22.02
N SER A 18 -36.50 -1.60 -21.71
CA SER A 18 -36.47 -0.51 -20.72
C SER A 18 -36.17 -1.00 -19.30
N LEU A 19 -36.51 -2.24 -18.97
CA LEU A 19 -36.24 -2.84 -17.66
C LEU A 19 -34.82 -3.44 -17.58
N THR A 20 -34.26 -3.90 -18.70
CA THR A 20 -32.91 -4.50 -18.73
C THR A 20 -31.80 -3.47 -18.87
N LEU A 21 -32.05 -2.35 -19.56
CA LEU A 21 -31.04 -1.31 -19.80
C LEU A 21 -30.43 -0.74 -18.50
N PRO A 22 -31.20 -0.44 -17.43
CA PRO A 22 -30.63 0.00 -16.16
C PRO A 22 -29.73 -1.05 -15.51
N SER A 23 -30.10 -2.33 -15.57
CA SER A 23 -29.30 -3.43 -15.01
C SER A 23 -27.97 -3.60 -15.75
N LEU A 24 -27.98 -3.43 -17.07
CA LEU A 24 -26.75 -3.40 -17.88
C LEU A 24 -25.86 -2.21 -17.51
N ASN A 25 -26.42 -1.01 -17.38
CA ASN A 25 -25.67 0.17 -16.99
C ASN A 25 -25.09 0.05 -15.57
N GLN A 26 -25.83 -0.51 -14.62
CA GLN A 26 -25.32 -0.78 -13.27
C GLN A 26 -24.19 -1.81 -13.31
N SER A 27 -24.30 -2.85 -14.13
CA SER A 27 -23.24 -3.85 -14.31
C SER A 27 -21.97 -3.21 -14.89
N LEU A 28 -22.10 -2.35 -15.91
CA LEU A 28 -20.98 -1.62 -16.47
C LEU A 28 -20.31 -0.71 -15.43
N LEU A 29 -21.11 0.11 -14.71
CA LEU A 29 -20.59 0.99 -13.66
C LEU A 29 -19.90 0.22 -12.53
N TYR A 30 -20.42 -0.94 -12.15
CA TYR A 30 -19.81 -1.80 -11.14
C TYR A 30 -18.46 -2.37 -11.63
N ASN A 31 -18.39 -2.81 -12.88
CA ASN A 31 -17.15 -3.29 -13.49
C ASN A 31 -16.10 -2.18 -13.58
N ASP A 32 -16.48 -0.98 -14.00
CA ASP A 32 -15.57 0.17 -14.09
C ASP A 32 -15.01 0.55 -12.71
N ARG A 33 -15.87 0.59 -11.68
CA ARG A 33 -15.44 0.84 -10.29
C ARG A 33 -14.49 -0.24 -9.79
N THR A 34 -14.79 -1.50 -10.08
CA THR A 34 -13.93 -2.63 -9.69
C THR A 34 -12.57 -2.55 -10.38
N LEU A 35 -12.56 -2.24 -11.68
CA LEU A 35 -11.33 -2.07 -12.46
C LEU A 35 -10.45 -0.94 -11.89
N ILE A 36 -11.05 0.22 -11.59
CA ILE A 36 -10.32 1.35 -10.98
C ILE A 36 -9.76 0.96 -9.60
N ALA A 37 -10.55 0.30 -8.76
CA ALA A 37 -10.11 -0.14 -7.44
C ALA A 37 -8.94 -1.14 -7.56
N THR A 38 -9.04 -2.14 -8.42
CA THR A 38 -7.96 -3.11 -8.65
C THR A 38 -6.69 -2.45 -9.19
N ASN A 39 -6.80 -1.50 -10.12
CA ASN A 39 -5.63 -0.76 -10.61
C ASN A 39 -4.98 0.08 -9.50
N ALA A 40 -5.78 0.73 -8.65
CA ALA A 40 -5.28 1.49 -7.51
C ALA A 40 -4.62 0.58 -6.47
N GLU A 41 -5.19 -0.59 -6.20
CA GLU A 41 -4.60 -1.61 -5.31
C GLU A 41 -3.27 -2.11 -5.85
N MET A 42 -3.18 -2.47 -7.14
CA MET A 42 -1.93 -2.90 -7.78
C MET A 42 -0.85 -1.80 -7.71
N ALA A 43 -1.22 -0.54 -7.96
CA ALA A 43 -0.31 0.59 -7.84
C ALA A 43 0.18 0.77 -6.39
N ALA A 44 -0.72 0.68 -5.41
CA ALA A 44 -0.38 0.77 -3.99
C ALA A 44 0.53 -0.38 -3.54
N MET A 45 0.29 -1.61 -4.01
CA MET A 45 1.15 -2.76 -3.75
C MET A 45 2.55 -2.56 -4.34
N SER A 46 2.65 -2.16 -5.61
CA SER A 46 3.93 -1.88 -6.26
C SER A 46 4.72 -0.78 -5.55
N LEU A 47 4.02 0.23 -5.03
CA LEU A 47 4.63 1.32 -4.27
C LEU A 47 5.13 0.85 -2.90
N ALA A 48 4.37 0.02 -2.20
CA ALA A 48 4.79 -0.60 -0.95
C ALA A 48 6.02 -1.50 -1.17
N GLU A 49 6.01 -2.34 -2.20
CA GLU A 49 7.15 -3.19 -2.59
C GLU A 49 8.38 -2.36 -2.93
N LYS A 50 8.22 -1.25 -3.65
CA LYS A 50 9.32 -0.32 -3.95
C LYS A 50 9.96 0.20 -2.66
N VAL A 51 9.17 0.65 -1.69
CA VAL A 51 9.69 1.18 -0.41
C VAL A 51 10.37 0.09 0.40
N LEU A 52 9.79 -1.12 0.46
CA LEU A 52 10.43 -2.27 1.11
C LEU A 52 11.77 -2.64 0.44
N ALA A 53 11.81 -2.64 -0.90
CA ALA A 53 13.03 -2.92 -1.64
C ALA A 53 14.10 -1.83 -1.44
N GLU A 54 13.69 -0.56 -1.41
CA GLU A 54 14.56 0.59 -1.16
C GLU A 54 15.20 0.50 0.23
N ALA A 55 14.38 0.33 1.28
CA ALA A 55 14.87 0.17 2.65
C ALA A 55 15.73 -1.10 2.83
N GLY A 56 15.41 -2.18 2.11
CA GLY A 56 16.19 -3.41 2.15
C GLY A 56 17.53 -3.33 1.41
N ALA A 57 17.70 -2.36 0.51
CA ALA A 57 18.95 -2.12 -0.20
C ALA A 57 19.90 -1.17 0.56
N MET A 58 19.37 -0.43 1.53
CA MET A 58 20.12 0.50 2.38
C MET A 58 20.84 -0.23 3.52
N ALA A 59 21.68 0.49 4.25
CA ALA A 59 22.36 -0.06 5.42
C ALA A 59 21.34 -0.47 6.49
N PHE A 60 21.64 -1.52 7.25
CA PHE A 60 20.71 -2.00 8.29
C PHE A 60 20.52 -1.00 9.43
N ASP A 61 21.52 -0.16 9.68
CA ASP A 61 21.64 0.78 10.80
C ASP A 61 22.80 1.74 10.47
N GLU A 62 22.76 2.97 10.97
CA GLU A 62 23.79 4.01 10.80
C GLU A 62 25.23 3.47 11.02
N VAL A 63 25.41 2.66 12.06
CA VAL A 63 26.72 2.07 12.37
C VAL A 63 27.28 1.23 11.22
N CYS A 64 26.40 0.64 10.40
CA CYS A 64 26.73 -0.22 9.26
C CYS A 64 27.32 0.54 8.07
N LEU A 65 27.14 1.87 7.98
CA LEU A 65 27.75 2.68 6.93
C LEU A 65 29.27 2.72 7.04
N THR A 66 29.78 2.67 8.27
CA THR A 66 31.21 2.79 8.56
C THR A 66 31.84 1.47 9.03
N THR A 67 31.11 0.67 9.81
CA THR A 67 31.65 -0.53 10.47
C THR A 67 30.63 -1.65 10.60
N LYS A 68 31.08 -2.89 10.83
CA LYS A 68 30.17 -4.01 11.11
C LYS A 68 29.88 -4.13 12.61
N PRO A 69 28.65 -3.88 13.10
CA PRO A 69 28.32 -4.05 14.51
C PRO A 69 28.51 -5.51 14.94
N GLN A 70 29.12 -5.71 16.10
CA GLN A 70 29.34 -7.01 16.74
C GLN A 70 28.40 -7.23 17.92
N LEU A 71 27.89 -6.14 18.51
CA LEU A 71 27.03 -6.15 19.68
C LEU A 71 25.77 -5.34 19.37
N THR A 72 24.62 -5.80 19.88
CA THR A 72 23.34 -5.09 19.71
C THR A 72 23.34 -3.71 20.37
N SER A 73 24.22 -3.44 21.33
CA SER A 73 24.34 -2.13 21.98
C SER A 73 24.78 -1.02 21.02
N GLN A 74 25.45 -1.38 19.92
CA GLN A 74 25.99 -0.47 18.91
C GLN A 74 24.93 0.04 17.91
N LEU A 75 23.79 -0.64 17.83
CA LEU A 75 22.68 -0.26 16.95
C LEU A 75 21.96 0.99 17.45
N THR A 76 21.14 1.61 16.62
CA THR A 76 20.35 2.80 16.97
C THR A 76 19.38 2.49 18.12
N ASN A 77 19.24 3.44 19.06
CA ASN A 77 18.28 3.32 20.15
C ASN A 77 16.84 3.39 19.60
N ILE A 78 15.91 2.65 20.20
CA ILE A 78 14.51 2.62 19.73
C ILE A 78 13.86 4.03 19.68
N ASN A 79 14.19 4.90 20.62
CA ASN A 79 13.68 6.28 20.67
C ASN A 79 14.36 7.23 19.69
N ALA A 80 15.42 6.76 19.03
CA ALA A 80 16.17 7.47 18.01
C ALA A 80 15.99 6.85 16.62
N LEU A 81 15.06 5.89 16.47
CA LEU A 81 14.66 5.41 15.15
C LEU A 81 13.94 6.53 14.40
N GLY A 82 14.23 6.66 13.13
CA GLY A 82 13.73 7.71 12.25
C GLY A 82 14.88 8.57 11.74
N PRO A 83 14.58 9.46 10.79
CA PRO A 83 15.59 10.22 10.06
C PRO A 83 16.37 11.15 10.97
N GLU A 84 17.67 11.26 10.74
CA GLU A 84 18.53 12.17 11.48
C GLU A 84 18.29 13.63 11.08
N SER A 85 18.94 14.55 11.81
CA SER A 85 18.77 15.98 11.57
C SER A 85 19.35 16.37 10.20
N GLY A 86 18.45 16.63 9.25
CA GLY A 86 18.81 17.03 7.89
C GLY A 86 18.43 15.99 6.83
N GLU A 87 17.94 14.83 7.24
CA GLU A 87 17.51 13.77 6.34
C GLU A 87 16.01 13.83 6.06
N SER A 88 15.68 13.55 4.81
CA SER A 88 14.30 13.45 4.35
C SER A 88 14.26 12.60 3.10
N TYR A 89 13.17 11.86 2.91
CA TYR A 89 12.98 11.08 1.70
C TYR A 89 13.13 11.98 0.45
N PRO A 90 13.95 11.60 -0.55
CA PRO A 90 14.52 10.26 -0.81
C PRO A 90 15.98 10.06 -0.36
N GLN A 91 16.51 10.90 0.54
CA GLN A 91 17.93 10.91 0.92
C GLN A 91 18.22 10.10 2.18
N PHE A 92 17.49 9.01 2.41
CA PHE A 92 17.77 8.08 3.49
C PHE A 92 19.00 7.24 3.15
N ASP A 93 19.82 6.90 4.14
CA ASP A 93 21.03 6.11 3.94
C ASP A 93 21.04 4.81 4.76
N ASP A 94 20.17 4.70 5.76
CA ASP A 94 19.92 3.47 6.51
C ASP A 94 18.43 3.09 6.58
N MET A 95 18.15 1.93 7.18
CA MET A 95 16.80 1.41 7.36
C MET A 95 16.01 2.18 8.41
N ASP A 96 16.68 2.74 9.43
CA ASP A 96 16.00 3.35 10.58
C ASP A 96 15.30 4.64 10.19
N ASP A 97 15.80 5.34 9.18
CA ASP A 97 15.20 6.52 8.55
C ASP A 97 13.76 6.33 8.08
N PHE A 98 13.38 5.09 7.73
CA PHE A 98 12.02 4.78 7.31
C PHE A 98 11.05 4.78 8.51
N HIS A 99 11.51 4.82 9.75
CA HIS A 99 10.63 4.88 10.91
C HIS A 99 9.92 6.25 11.00
N GLY A 100 8.59 6.24 10.86
CA GLY A 100 7.78 7.44 10.92
C GLY A 100 7.83 8.29 9.64
N ALA A 101 8.52 7.83 8.59
CA ALA A 101 8.57 8.54 7.33
C ALA A 101 7.19 8.54 6.64
N THR A 102 6.84 9.69 6.09
CA THR A 102 5.62 9.89 5.29
C THR A 102 6.00 10.30 3.88
N ILE A 103 5.81 9.40 2.92
CA ILE A 103 6.16 9.61 1.52
C ILE A 103 4.87 9.84 0.73
N ARG A 104 4.90 10.79 -0.20
CA ARG A 104 3.77 11.06 -1.09
C ARG A 104 4.16 10.75 -2.53
N ASP A 105 3.42 9.85 -3.16
CA ASP A 105 3.63 9.50 -4.56
C ASP A 105 2.39 9.82 -5.40
N SER A 106 2.61 10.49 -6.52
CA SER A 106 1.59 10.72 -7.56
C SER A 106 2.08 10.33 -8.95
N ILE A 107 3.26 9.67 -9.01
CA ILE A 107 3.93 9.29 -10.26
C ILE A 107 3.40 7.95 -10.74
N THR A 108 3.17 7.01 -9.81
CA THR A 108 2.72 5.65 -10.10
C THR A 108 1.32 5.63 -10.72
N MET A 109 0.45 6.56 -10.31
CA MET A 109 -0.85 6.80 -10.93
C MET A 109 -1.07 8.31 -11.09
N PRO A 110 -0.86 8.86 -12.29
CA PRO A 110 -1.02 10.29 -12.52
C PRO A 110 -2.40 10.78 -12.08
N SER A 111 -2.43 11.89 -11.33
CA SER A 111 -3.65 12.50 -10.75
C SER A 111 -4.23 11.81 -9.51
N VAL A 112 -3.56 10.78 -8.97
CA VAL A 112 -3.94 10.14 -7.70
C VAL A 112 -2.76 10.22 -6.74
N LEU A 113 -3.01 10.79 -5.55
CA LEU A 113 -2.00 10.96 -4.52
C LEU A 113 -2.09 9.81 -3.51
N PHE A 114 -1.07 8.98 -3.46
CA PHE A 114 -0.89 7.98 -2.41
C PHE A 114 -0.05 8.56 -1.27
N ASN A 115 -0.47 8.31 -0.04
CA ASN A 115 0.33 8.55 1.17
C ASN A 115 0.83 7.20 1.67
N ILE A 116 2.15 7.08 1.74
CA ILE A 116 2.85 5.92 2.26
C ILE A 116 3.40 6.29 3.63
N ASN A 117 3.07 5.49 4.63
CA ASN A 117 3.64 5.60 5.96
C ASN A 117 4.49 4.36 6.22
N SER A 118 5.71 4.55 6.72
CA SER A 118 6.58 3.45 7.11
C SER A 118 6.89 3.50 8.61
N SER A 119 7.07 2.32 9.20
CA SER A 119 7.49 2.18 10.59
C SER A 119 8.44 1.00 10.73
N VAL A 120 9.57 1.22 11.39
CA VAL A 120 10.54 0.18 11.72
C VAL A 120 10.46 -0.18 13.20
N SER A 121 10.46 -1.47 13.51
CA SER A 121 10.51 -1.96 14.89
C SER A 121 11.53 -3.08 15.03
N TYR A 122 12.20 -3.18 16.17
CA TYR A 122 13.01 -4.35 16.51
C TYR A 122 12.10 -5.55 16.83
N ILE A 123 12.56 -6.74 16.45
CA ILE A 123 11.84 -8.01 16.66
C ILE A 123 12.66 -8.96 17.52
N ASP A 124 11.98 -9.75 18.37
CA ASP A 124 12.59 -10.87 19.09
C ASP A 124 13.05 -11.96 18.09
N PRO A 125 14.35 -12.27 18.00
CA PRO A 125 14.85 -13.31 17.10
C PRO A 125 14.28 -14.71 17.40
N LEU A 126 13.83 -14.95 18.63
CA LEU A 126 13.20 -16.21 19.03
C LEU A 126 11.70 -16.24 18.71
N ASN A 127 11.07 -15.06 18.57
CA ASN A 127 9.65 -14.90 18.30
C ASN A 127 9.43 -13.82 17.22
N PRO A 128 9.50 -14.19 15.91
CA PRO A 128 9.53 -13.24 14.80
C PRO A 128 8.26 -12.42 14.59
N THR A 129 7.24 -12.61 15.44
CA THR A 129 5.99 -11.85 15.46
C THR A 129 5.95 -10.78 16.55
N THR A 130 6.89 -10.80 17.50
CA THR A 130 6.85 -9.95 18.68
C THR A 130 7.80 -8.77 18.54
N GLU A 131 7.24 -7.56 18.56
CA GLU A 131 8.00 -6.32 18.64
C GLU A 131 8.59 -6.14 20.04
N VAL A 132 9.84 -5.70 20.08
CA VAL A 132 10.59 -5.56 21.33
C VAL A 132 11.12 -4.14 21.50
N GLY A 133 11.13 -3.68 22.75
CA GLY A 133 11.67 -2.36 23.14
C GLY A 133 13.19 -2.32 23.28
N TYR A 134 13.90 -3.37 22.84
CA TYR A 134 15.35 -3.50 22.95
C TYR A 134 15.97 -3.82 21.60
N LYS A 135 17.25 -3.48 21.44
CA LYS A 135 17.98 -3.63 20.18
C LYS A 135 18.23 -5.09 19.84
N THR A 136 17.91 -5.48 18.61
CA THR A 136 18.15 -6.82 18.06
C THR A 136 18.69 -6.71 16.64
N PHE A 137 19.31 -7.78 16.13
CA PHE A 137 19.77 -7.84 14.73
C PHE A 137 18.66 -8.17 13.73
N VAL A 138 17.40 -8.03 14.15
CA VAL A 138 16.22 -8.27 13.33
C VAL A 138 15.30 -7.06 13.44
N LYS A 139 15.06 -6.40 12.30
CA LYS A 139 14.14 -5.27 12.19
C LYS A 139 12.95 -5.68 11.32
N LYS A 140 11.77 -5.19 11.66
CA LYS A 140 10.56 -5.30 10.85
C LYS A 140 10.26 -3.94 10.28
N LEU A 141 10.12 -3.85 8.97
CA LEU A 141 9.59 -2.68 8.30
C LEU A 141 8.14 -2.95 7.94
N VAL A 142 7.26 -2.05 8.37
CA VAL A 142 5.85 -2.05 8.01
C VAL A 142 5.59 -0.85 7.12
N VAL A 143 5.05 -1.08 5.93
CA VAL A 143 4.68 -0.04 4.98
C VAL A 143 3.16 -0.05 4.82
N THR A 144 2.52 1.08 5.05
CA THR A 144 1.09 1.27 4.91
C THR A 144 0.82 2.32 3.83
N VAL A 145 0.14 1.91 2.76
CA VAL A 145 -0.25 2.79 1.67
C VAL A 145 -1.74 3.11 1.78
N THR A 146 -2.04 4.40 1.71
CA THR A 146 -3.39 4.96 1.71
C THR A 146 -3.55 5.88 0.51
N GLY A 147 -4.75 6.01 -0.03
CA GLY A 147 -4.97 6.85 -1.19
C GLY A 147 -6.42 6.87 -1.64
N PRO A 148 -6.77 7.79 -2.54
CA PRO A 148 -8.08 7.78 -3.17
C PRO A 148 -8.24 6.50 -4.01
N TYR A 149 -9.46 5.97 -4.06
CA TYR A 149 -9.83 4.77 -4.83
C TYR A 149 -9.32 3.42 -4.29
N LEU A 150 -8.58 3.39 -3.19
CA LEU A 150 -8.43 2.18 -2.39
C LEU A 150 -9.74 1.95 -1.62
N ILE A 151 -10.74 1.45 -2.32
CA ILE A 151 -12.08 1.21 -1.78
C ILE A 151 -12.50 -0.22 -2.08
N ASN A 152 -13.23 -0.81 -1.15
CA ASN A 152 -13.93 -2.05 -1.43
C ASN A 152 -15.14 -1.74 -2.33
N PRO A 153 -15.24 -2.28 -3.56
CA PRO A 153 -16.31 -1.93 -4.49
C PRO A 153 -17.71 -2.38 -4.03
N ALA A 154 -17.80 -3.31 -3.07
CA ALA A 154 -19.07 -3.80 -2.52
C ALA A 154 -19.53 -3.01 -1.27
N SER A 155 -18.60 -2.53 -0.43
CA SER A 155 -18.92 -1.79 0.81
C SER A 155 -18.65 -0.30 0.75
N GLU A 156 -18.00 0.19 -0.30
CA GLU A 156 -17.53 1.58 -0.50
C GLU A 156 -16.64 2.10 0.65
N GLN A 157 -16.10 1.19 1.48
CA GLN A 157 -15.21 1.55 2.57
C GLN A 157 -13.77 1.70 2.08
N ASN A 158 -13.07 2.68 2.66
CA ASN A 158 -11.64 2.86 2.42
C ASN A 158 -10.85 1.66 2.93
N VAL A 159 -9.93 1.19 2.10
CA VAL A 159 -9.00 0.10 2.37
C VAL A 159 -7.60 0.69 2.45
N GLN A 160 -6.75 0.08 3.28
CA GLN A 160 -5.33 0.40 3.34
C GLN A 160 -4.54 -0.85 2.98
N ILE A 161 -3.51 -0.68 2.17
CA ILE A 161 -2.59 -1.79 1.86
C ILE A 161 -1.47 -1.73 2.88
N LYS A 162 -1.37 -2.78 3.70
CA LYS A 162 -0.29 -2.96 4.67
C LYS A 162 0.58 -4.12 4.23
N MET A 163 1.86 -3.86 4.05
CA MET A 163 2.88 -4.89 3.84
C MET A 163 3.91 -4.82 4.97
N GLU A 164 4.43 -5.99 5.35
CA GLU A 164 5.45 -6.10 6.38
C GLU A 164 6.53 -7.07 5.93
N GLN A 165 7.79 -6.70 6.19
CA GLN A 165 8.95 -7.52 5.87
C GLN A 165 9.95 -7.49 7.01
N LEU A 166 10.54 -8.64 7.28
CA LEU A 166 11.61 -8.82 8.26
C LEU A 166 12.96 -8.74 7.55
N TYR A 167 13.88 -8.03 8.18
CA TYR A 167 15.26 -7.90 7.76
C TYR A 167 16.16 -8.39 8.87
N SER A 168 17.06 -9.31 8.52
CA SER A 168 18.12 -9.80 9.39
C SER A 168 19.44 -9.17 8.95
N PHE A 169 20.27 -8.80 9.92
CA PHE A 169 21.62 -8.34 9.65
C PHE A 169 22.58 -9.47 9.21
N TYR A 170 22.32 -10.70 9.65
CA TYR A 170 23.12 -11.90 9.35
C TYR A 170 22.49 -12.74 8.25
#